data_AF-A0A327YI13-F1
#
_entry.id   AF-A0A327YI13-F1
#
_cell.length_a   1.000
_cell.length_b   1.000
_cell.length_c   1.000
_cell.angle_alpha   90.00
_cell.angle_beta   90.00
_cell.angle_gamma   90.00
#
_symmetry.space_group_name_H-M   'P 1'
#
loop_
_entity.id
_entity.type
_entity.pdbx_description
1 polymer ?
#
loop_
_entity_poly.entity_id
_entity_poly.type
_entity_poly.pdbx_seq_one_letter_code
_entity_poly.pdbx_strand_id
1 'polypeptide(L)'
;MLKNLPHGTKISISRSIALAFEKYMNKIGWDEGNFSPETFVQEWRDHVEKHSTWFHSLSETVKQDPSFHEELANKINELIEKVLSEKPTEEQTKKLEQLAKELNIEDIDYSCKAEANYHIERLERLKQERR
;
A
#
# COMPACT_ATOMS: atom_id res chain seq x y z
N MET A 1 -12.94 8.69 -17.91
CA MET A 1 -12.95 7.29 -18.38
C MET A 1 -13.03 6.28 -17.24
N LEU A 2 -12.14 6.35 -16.26
CA LEU A 2 -12.13 5.50 -15.05
C LEU A 2 -13.45 5.59 -14.28
N LYS A 3 -14.04 6.79 -14.18
CA LYS A 3 -15.35 7.00 -13.51
C LYS A 3 -16.49 6.20 -14.16
N ASN A 4 -16.40 5.92 -15.46
CA ASN A 4 -17.40 5.21 -16.25
C ASN A 4 -17.24 3.69 -16.19
N LEU A 5 -16.17 3.18 -15.56
CA LEU A 5 -15.99 1.74 -15.36
C LEU A 5 -17.04 1.19 -14.38
N PRO A 6 -17.36 -0.11 -14.47
CA PRO A 6 -18.21 -0.78 -13.50
C PRO A 6 -17.75 -0.54 -12.07
N HIS A 7 -18.68 -0.43 -11.13
CA HIS A 7 -18.37 -0.16 -9.73
C HIS A 7 -17.40 -1.20 -9.15
N GLY A 8 -17.59 -2.49 -9.48
CA GLY A 8 -16.69 -3.57 -9.08
C GLY A 8 -15.25 -3.36 -9.59
N THR A 9 -15.07 -2.93 -10.84
CA THR A 9 -13.76 -2.62 -11.42
C THR A 9 -13.07 -1.49 -10.67
N LYS A 10 -13.79 -0.42 -10.35
CA LYS A 10 -13.24 0.73 -9.58
C LYS A 10 -12.77 0.32 -8.18
N ILE A 11 -13.52 -0.56 -7.51
CA ILE A 11 -13.12 -1.13 -6.22
C ILE A 11 -11.85 -1.98 -6.40
N SER A 12 -11.82 -2.85 -7.40
CA SER A 12 -10.65 -3.70 -7.69
C SER A 12 -9.39 -2.89 -7.98
N ILE A 13 -9.49 -1.82 -8.77
CA ILE A 13 -8.38 -0.88 -9.01
C ILE A 13 -7.90 -0.29 -7.70
N SER A 14 -8.82 0.24 -6.88
CA SER A 14 -8.45 0.91 -5.63
C SER A 14 -7.76 -0.03 -4.65
N ARG A 15 -8.29 -1.25 -4.49
CA ARG A 15 -7.65 -2.30 -3.67
C ARG A 15 -6.29 -2.71 -4.21
N SER A 16 -6.16 -2.84 -5.53
CA SER A 16 -4.90 -3.21 -6.17
C SER A 16 -3.80 -2.18 -5.92
N ILE A 17 -4.14 -0.89 -5.97
CA ILE A 17 -3.20 0.21 -5.72
C ILE A 17 -2.76 0.20 -4.25
N ALA A 18 -3.72 0.20 -3.31
CA ALA A 18 -3.42 0.23 -1.88
C ALA A 18 -2.54 -0.96 -1.46
N LEU A 19 -2.91 -2.18 -1.88
CA LEU A 19 -2.14 -3.39 -1.58
C LEU A 19 -0.74 -3.36 -2.19
N ALA A 20 -0.58 -2.83 -3.41
CA ALA A 20 0.74 -2.72 -4.03
C ALA A 20 1.61 -1.69 -3.31
N PHE A 21 1.02 -0.56 -2.90
CA PHE A 21 1.72 0.47 -2.15
C PHE A 21 2.19 -0.06 -0.80
N GLU A 22 1.31 -0.70 -0.02
CA GLU A 22 1.68 -1.32 1.26
C GLU A 22 2.77 -2.37 1.09
N LYS A 23 2.71 -3.21 0.05
CA LYS A 23 3.76 -4.19 -0.25
C LYS A 23 5.09 -3.53 -0.60
N TYR A 24 5.07 -2.44 -1.37
CA TYR A 24 6.26 -1.68 -1.70
C TYR A 24 6.89 -1.06 -0.45
N MET A 25 6.08 -0.41 0.39
CA MET A 25 6.53 0.17 1.66
C MET A 25 7.08 -0.91 2.60
N ASN A 26 6.41 -2.05 2.73
CA ASN A 26 6.92 -3.19 3.51
C ASN A 26 8.27 -3.70 3.00
N LYS A 27 8.49 -3.75 1.67
CA LYS A 27 9.75 -4.18 1.05
C LYS A 27 10.91 -3.25 1.39
N ILE A 28 10.66 -1.94 1.44
CA ILE A 28 11.65 -0.93 1.84
C ILE A 28 11.66 -0.69 3.35
N GLY A 29 10.90 -1.49 4.11
CA GLY A 29 10.84 -1.42 5.57
C GLY A 29 10.22 -0.15 6.13
N TRP A 30 9.34 0.51 5.35
CA TRP A 30 8.75 1.82 5.64
C TRP A 30 9.75 2.97 5.77
N ASP A 31 10.96 2.81 5.23
CA ASP A 31 11.92 3.91 5.13
C ASP A 31 11.52 4.87 4.00
N GLU A 32 10.93 6.01 4.35
CA GLU A 32 10.53 7.05 3.41
C GLU A 32 11.69 7.57 2.55
N GLY A 33 12.93 7.51 3.05
CA GLY A 33 14.12 7.91 2.29
C GLY A 33 14.39 7.00 1.09
N ASN A 34 13.86 5.78 1.09
CA ASN A 34 13.95 4.82 -0.01
C ASN A 34 12.72 4.83 -0.92
N PHE A 35 11.71 5.66 -0.63
CA PHE A 35 10.49 5.71 -1.43
C PHE A 35 10.74 6.42 -2.77
N SER A 36 10.48 5.70 -3.87
CA SER A 36 10.50 6.27 -5.23
C SER A 36 9.12 6.11 -5.88
N PRO A 37 8.39 7.23 -6.11
CA PRO A 37 7.10 7.19 -6.80
C PRO A 37 7.19 6.53 -8.18
N GLU A 38 8.26 6.82 -8.92
CA GLU A 38 8.48 6.28 -10.26
C GLU A 38 8.67 4.76 -10.22
N THR A 39 9.48 4.28 -9.29
CA THR A 39 9.72 2.84 -9.10
C THR A 39 8.44 2.14 -8.67
N PHE A 40 7.71 2.70 -7.72
CA PHE A 40 6.42 2.16 -7.27
C PHE A 40 5.43 2.04 -8.43
N VAL A 41 5.23 3.11 -9.21
CA VAL A 41 4.30 3.10 -10.34
C VAL A 41 4.70 2.07 -11.39
N GLN A 42 6.00 1.93 -11.68
CA GLN A 42 6.50 0.91 -12.59
C GLN A 42 6.24 -0.51 -12.08
N GLU A 43 6.61 -0.82 -10.83
CA GLU A 43 6.38 -2.14 -10.24
C GLU A 43 4.87 -2.48 -10.18
N TRP A 44 4.04 -1.51 -9.80
CA TRP A 44 2.59 -1.67 -9.77
C TRP A 44 2.02 -1.91 -11.16
N ARG A 45 2.45 -1.12 -12.15
CA ARG A 45 2.00 -1.28 -13.54
C ARG A 45 2.36 -2.66 -14.08
N ASP A 46 3.61 -3.09 -13.91
CA ASP A 46 4.07 -4.42 -14.32
C ASP A 46 3.25 -5.53 -13.69
N HIS A 47 2.94 -5.41 -12.40
CA HIS A 47 2.09 -6.36 -11.69
C HIS A 47 0.67 -6.38 -12.25
N VAL A 48 0.08 -5.20 -12.50
CA VAL A 48 -1.27 -5.08 -13.03
C VAL A 48 -1.39 -5.66 -14.43
N GLU A 49 -0.44 -5.34 -15.31
CA GLU A 49 -0.40 -5.84 -16.69
C GLU A 49 -0.24 -7.37 -16.76
N LYS A 50 0.46 -7.98 -15.80
CA LYS A 50 0.69 -9.44 -15.77
C LYS A 50 -0.41 -10.22 -15.07
N HIS A 51 -0.98 -9.69 -14.00
CA HIS A 51 -1.78 -10.49 -13.06
C HIS A 51 -3.20 -9.99 -12.84
N SER A 52 -3.54 -8.77 -13.26
CA SER A 52 -4.80 -8.16 -12.86
C SER A 52 -5.94 -8.39 -13.83
N THR A 53 -6.91 -9.19 -13.39
CA THR A 53 -8.12 -9.53 -14.17
C THR A 53 -8.90 -8.29 -14.58
N TRP A 54 -8.95 -7.24 -13.74
CA TRP A 54 -9.65 -6.01 -14.10
C TRP A 54 -8.96 -5.29 -15.26
N PHE A 55 -7.63 -5.31 -15.31
CA PHE A 55 -6.87 -4.66 -16.38
C PHE A 55 -6.99 -5.44 -17.68
N HIS A 56 -6.94 -6.78 -17.62
CA HIS A 56 -7.17 -7.63 -18.79
C HIS A 56 -8.59 -7.52 -19.35
N SER A 57 -9.58 -7.18 -18.50
CA SER A 57 -10.95 -6.94 -18.93
C SER A 57 -11.19 -5.62 -19.67
N LEU A 58 -10.21 -4.70 -19.67
CA LEU A 58 -10.30 -3.43 -20.39
C LEU A 58 -10.02 -3.62 -21.89
N SER A 59 -10.72 -2.84 -22.72
CA SER A 59 -10.42 -2.77 -24.15
C SER A 59 -9.10 -2.04 -24.41
N GLU A 60 -8.45 -2.37 -25.53
CA GLU A 60 -7.19 -1.72 -25.94
C GLU A 60 -7.36 -0.20 -26.11
N THR A 61 -8.52 0.27 -26.56
CA THR A 61 -8.84 1.70 -26.65
C THR A 61 -8.76 2.39 -25.29
N VAL A 62 -9.28 1.76 -24.22
CA VAL A 62 -9.20 2.35 -22.87
C VAL A 62 -7.77 2.31 -22.34
N LYS A 63 -7.02 1.24 -22.63
CA LYS A 63 -5.63 1.08 -22.19
C LYS A 63 -4.65 2.05 -22.86
N GLN A 64 -4.99 2.59 -24.03
CA GLN A 64 -4.16 3.55 -24.77
C GLN A 64 -4.66 4.99 -24.61
N ASP A 65 -5.77 5.19 -23.90
CA ASP A 65 -6.40 6.50 -23.74
C ASP A 65 -5.61 7.36 -22.74
N PRO A 66 -5.07 8.52 -23.15
CA PRO A 66 -4.30 9.39 -22.25
C PRO A 66 -5.09 9.87 -21.05
N SER A 67 -6.39 10.14 -21.21
CA SER A 67 -7.26 10.59 -20.11
C SER A 67 -7.50 9.48 -19.09
N PHE A 68 -7.56 8.23 -19.51
CA PHE A 68 -7.59 7.09 -18.59
C PHE A 68 -6.32 7.02 -17.74
N HIS A 69 -5.15 7.19 -18.33
CA HIS A 69 -3.88 7.18 -17.60
C HIS A 69 -3.77 8.35 -16.62
N GLU A 70 -4.21 9.55 -17.00
CA GLU A 70 -4.25 10.72 -16.11
C GLU A 70 -5.19 10.49 -14.91
N GLU A 71 -6.42 10.01 -15.17
CA GLU A 71 -7.37 9.68 -14.09
C GLU A 71 -6.82 8.60 -13.16
N LEU A 72 -6.08 7.62 -13.70
CA LEU A 72 -5.45 6.56 -12.93
C LEU A 72 -4.30 7.09 -12.06
N ALA A 73 -3.45 7.96 -12.60
CA ALA A 73 -2.37 8.63 -11.85
C ALA A 73 -2.94 9.45 -10.68
N ASN A 74 -3.98 10.23 -10.93
CA ASN A 74 -4.69 10.96 -9.88
C ASN A 74 -5.25 10.02 -8.81
N LYS A 75 -5.81 8.87 -9.22
CA LYS A 75 -6.35 7.88 -8.29
C LYS A 75 -5.26 7.22 -7.44
N ILE A 76 -4.08 6.99 -8.01
CA ILE A 76 -2.92 6.47 -7.27
C ILE A 76 -2.53 7.42 -6.16
N ASN A 77 -2.34 8.70 -6.49
CA ASN A 77 -1.95 9.72 -5.51
C ASN A 77 -2.98 9.84 -4.39
N GLU A 78 -4.27 9.90 -4.72
CA GLU A 78 -5.37 9.94 -3.75
C GLU A 78 -5.33 8.76 -2.77
N LEU A 79 -5.03 7.55 -3.26
CA LEU A 79 -5.00 6.35 -2.44
C LEU A 79 -3.75 6.26 -1.57
N ILE A 80 -2.59 6.68 -2.10
CA ILE A 80 -1.35 6.78 -1.31
C ILE A 80 -1.57 7.76 -0.14
N GLU A 81 -2.06 8.96 -0.44
CA GLU A 81 -2.36 9.97 0.57
C GLU A 81 -3.34 9.43 1.61
N LYS A 82 -4.39 8.73 1.15
CA LYS A 82 -5.35 8.09 2.05
C LYS A 82 -4.68 7.10 3.00
N VAL A 83 -3.83 6.19 2.50
CA VAL A 83 -3.12 5.21 3.32
C VAL A 83 -2.24 5.89 4.36
N LEU A 84 -1.48 6.92 3.95
CA LEU A 84 -0.59 7.66 4.84
C LEU A 84 -1.35 8.52 5.87
N SER A 85 -2.53 9.04 5.51
CA SER A 85 -3.36 9.86 6.40
C SER A 85 -4.16 9.05 7.43
N GLU A 86 -4.36 7.75 7.19
CA GLU A 86 -5.14 6.90 8.08
C GLU A 86 -4.33 6.64 9.35
N LYS A 87 -4.72 7.29 10.45
CA LYS A 87 -4.02 7.17 11.73
C LYS A 87 -4.08 5.74 12.29
N PRO A 88 -3.04 5.28 13.00
CA PRO A 88 -3.10 4.05 13.77
C PRO A 88 -4.28 4.05 14.74
N THR A 89 -4.88 2.87 14.94
CA THR A 89 -5.90 2.67 15.96
C THR A 89 -5.26 2.53 17.34
N GLU A 90 -6.02 2.84 18.39
CA GLU A 90 -5.54 2.65 19.77
C GLU A 90 -5.09 1.20 20.05
N GLU A 91 -5.77 0.22 19.44
CA GLU A 91 -5.41 -1.19 19.57
C GLU A 91 -4.04 -1.48 18.97
N GLN A 92 -3.73 -0.89 17.80
CA GLN A 92 -2.42 -1.03 17.17
C GLN A 92 -1.33 -0.39 18.01
N THR A 93 -1.55 0.84 18.49
CA THR A 93 -0.60 1.55 19.36
C THR A 93 -0.32 0.77 20.63
N LYS A 94 -1.35 0.30 21.34
CA LYS A 94 -1.19 -0.53 22.55
C LYS A 94 -0.41 -1.81 22.27
N LYS A 95 -0.68 -2.46 21.13
CA LYS A 95 0.02 -3.69 20.73
C LYS A 95 1.48 -3.44 20.41
N LEU A 96 1.80 -2.33 19.74
CA LEU A 96 3.18 -1.91 19.49
C LEU A 96 3.93 -1.65 20.78
N GLU A 97 3.37 -0.86 21.70
CA GLU A 97 3.98 -0.57 23.00
C GLU A 97 4.24 -1.85 23.81
N GLN A 98 3.28 -2.77 23.82
CA GLN A 98 3.44 -4.06 24.49
C GLN A 98 4.59 -4.88 23.89
N LEU A 99 4.60 -5.05 22.56
CA LEU A 99 5.62 -5.84 21.87
C LEU A 99 7.01 -5.21 21.98
N ALA A 100 7.10 -3.89 21.87
CA ALA A 100 8.32 -3.12 22.04
C ALA A 100 8.92 -3.33 23.44
N LYS A 101 8.08 -3.22 24.48
CA LYS A 101 8.48 -3.46 25.87
C LYS A 101 8.93 -4.89 26.13
N GLU A 102 8.20 -5.88 25.60
CA GLU A 102 8.57 -7.29 25.74
C GLU A 102 9.90 -7.64 25.07
N LEU A 103 10.23 -6.97 23.97
CA LEU A 103 11.46 -7.20 23.20
C LEU A 103 12.62 -6.27 23.57
N ASN A 104 12.37 -5.33 24.50
CA ASN A 104 13.28 -4.26 24.90
C ASN A 104 13.78 -3.43 23.70
N ILE A 105 12.85 -3.06 22.82
CA ILE A 105 13.07 -2.19 21.66
C ILE A 105 12.49 -0.81 21.99
N GLU A 106 13.34 0.20 21.95
CA GLU A 106 12.94 1.60 22.14
C GLU A 106 12.68 2.24 20.77
N ASP A 107 11.86 3.29 20.75
CA ASP A 107 11.66 4.20 19.61
C ASP A 107 11.26 3.54 18.29
N ILE A 108 10.04 2.98 18.26
CA ILE A 108 9.40 2.58 17.00
C ILE A 108 8.63 3.78 16.48
N ASP A 109 9.17 4.40 15.42
CA ASP A 109 8.44 5.43 14.68
C ASP A 109 7.34 4.81 13.84
N TYR A 110 6.18 5.47 13.80
CA TYR A 110 5.07 5.11 12.93
C TYR A 110 4.12 6.30 12.80
N SER A 111 3.75 6.59 11.57
CA SER A 111 2.92 7.74 11.20
C SER A 111 1.49 7.34 10.85
N CYS A 112 1.32 6.15 10.27
CA CYS A 112 0.05 5.68 9.73
C CYS A 112 -0.29 4.26 10.18
N LYS A 113 -1.57 3.90 9.99
CA LYS A 113 -2.13 2.60 10.33
C LYS A 113 -1.42 1.43 9.64
N ALA A 114 -1.06 1.61 8.37
CA ALA A 114 -0.41 0.58 7.59
C ALA A 114 1.03 0.31 8.07
N GLU A 115 1.77 1.37 8.37
CA GLU A 115 3.09 1.31 8.99
C GLU A 115 3.04 0.67 10.40
N ALA A 116 2.07 1.07 11.22
CA ALA A 116 1.86 0.47 12.53
C ALA A 116 1.62 -1.05 12.43
N ASN A 117 0.81 -1.50 11.46
CA ASN A 117 0.63 -2.93 11.19
C ASN A 117 1.93 -3.63 10.80
N TYR A 118 2.72 -3.03 9.92
CA TYR A 118 4.01 -3.58 9.52
C TYR A 118 4.94 -3.79 10.73
N HIS A 119 5.04 -2.80 11.61
CA HIS A 119 5.85 -2.91 12.81
C HIS A 119 5.33 -3.98 13.78
N ILE A 120 4.01 -4.08 13.97
CA ILE A 120 3.41 -5.15 14.78
C ILE A 120 3.84 -6.51 14.25
N GLU A 121 3.66 -6.76 12.95
CA GLU A 121 4.02 -8.04 12.34
C GLU A 121 5.54 -8.31 12.43
N ARG A 122 6.37 -7.29 12.23
CA ARG A 122 7.83 -7.41 12.37
C ARG A 122 8.23 -7.80 13.78
N LEU A 123 7.66 -7.16 14.81
CA LEU A 123 7.94 -7.48 16.21
C LEU A 123 7.43 -8.86 16.59
N GLU A 124 6.24 -9.25 16.11
CA GLU A 124 5.71 -10.59 16.35
C GLU A 124 6.61 -11.68 15.76
N ARG A 125 7.13 -11.49 14.55
CA ARG A 125 8.11 -12.40 13.95
C ARG A 125 9.39 -12.47 14.80
N LEU A 126 9.95 -11.33 15.20
CA LEU A 126 11.14 -11.28 16.07
C LEU A 126 10.92 -12.00 17.40
N LYS A 127 9.72 -11.87 17.99
CA LYS A 127 9.36 -12.58 19.22
C LYS A 127 9.29 -14.09 19.03
N GLN A 128 8.83 -14.56 17.87
CA GLN A 128 8.81 -15.99 17.54
C GLN A 128 10.22 -16.54 17.33
N GLU A 129 11.11 -15.78 16.70
CA GLU A 129 12.50 -16.17 16.45
C GLU A 129 13.36 -16.21 17.73
N ARG A 130 12.98 -15.45 18.77
CA ARG A 130 13.66 -15.43 20.08
C ARG A 130 13.18 -16.51 21.06
N ARG A 131 12.15 -17.29 20.72
CA ARG A 131 11.60 -18.37 21.55
C ARG A 131 12.24 -19.70 21.21
#